data_AF-A0A2N5UUH5-F1
#
_entry.id   AF-A0A2N5UUH5-F1
#
_cell.length_a   1.000
_cell.length_b   1.000
_cell.length_c   1.000
_cell.angle_alpha   90.00
_cell.angle_beta   90.00
_cell.angle_gamma   90.00
#
_symmetry.space_group_name_H-M   'P 1'
#
loop_
_entity.id
_entity.type
_entity.pdbx_description
1 polymer ?
#
loop_
_entity_poly.entity_id
_entity_poly.type
_entity_poly.pdbx_seq_one_letter_code
_entity_poly.pdbx_strand_id
1 'polypeptide(L)'
;MISSLRYSTRNHRLGALAHKVAFHNMRGINKLPNWIRQKHKMALSKQLEAQNLLAPLLALPNPHKPGQPMYTTEYFKSQWDDQVTFHKRHSDAETEENERLAAFLDQEATLSRLRTELNNIDNLNPDSYNQVLEIFHEFTETEERQRVLATNLGGVPTQFTGPNAEERKLRLLMWHAKSKLYVHAVELHAEQQPLHRGTPIGTTLSTKILAALERRKRPIQNSLNKFNNYRKDYLNQFAPNQDSLPENQPLTYKVFANLSLHHAFWQDVYLYHSRAPWAISSDIRNGIQYVLTIERTIEEVDLIKQELSSAMSWAVDLHQKLTDRIQSIQQRADERDVESESDSITTVSLGDCEESVKRLLVQHILQDHLSKHKNLILDWALDVAELWDELHKGDHTHAWFDLVESVGDDARTTRNTREVDSTAAAPNRVGNEGNNQANDDYPDDNAADGAGEEVDAAQLMDMLTFDDDEPDYTNNDDAIE
;
A
#
# COMPACT_ATOMS: atom_id res chain seq x y z
N MET A 1 -27.80 -27.64 -27.71
CA MET A 1 -26.55 -28.35 -27.36
C MET A 1 -25.80 -27.48 -26.37
N ILE A 2 -25.76 -27.89 -25.11
CA ILE A 2 -25.13 -27.17 -24.00
C ILE A 2 -23.65 -27.57 -24.01
N SER A 3 -22.74 -26.61 -24.17
CA SER A 3 -21.30 -26.86 -24.20
C SER A 3 -20.75 -27.23 -22.81
N SER A 4 -19.86 -28.21 -22.83
CA SER A 4 -19.06 -28.85 -21.77
C SER A 4 -18.66 -28.00 -20.55
N LEU A 5 -19.22 -28.36 -19.39
CA LEU A 5 -18.57 -28.61 -18.09
C LEU A 5 -17.15 -28.00 -17.87
N ARG A 6 -17.07 -26.76 -17.36
CA ARG A 6 -15.92 -26.33 -16.54
C ARG A 6 -16.23 -26.57 -15.06
N TYR A 7 -16.08 -27.81 -14.60
CA TYR A 7 -15.97 -28.06 -13.16
C TYR A 7 -14.59 -27.63 -12.68
N SER A 8 -14.45 -26.34 -12.33
CA SER A 8 -13.35 -25.87 -11.49
C SER A 8 -13.55 -26.46 -10.08
N THR A 9 -13.17 -27.71 -9.87
CA THR A 9 -13.23 -28.32 -8.54
C THR A 9 -12.30 -27.59 -7.58
N ARG A 10 -12.56 -27.67 -6.27
CA ARG A 10 -11.70 -27.10 -5.22
C ARG A 10 -10.22 -27.52 -5.41
N ASN A 11 -9.97 -28.74 -5.87
CA ASN A 11 -8.63 -29.25 -6.12
C ASN A 11 -7.92 -28.55 -7.29
N HIS A 12 -8.64 -28.20 -8.36
CA HIS A 12 -8.06 -27.42 -9.46
C HIS A 12 -7.68 -26.01 -9.01
N ARG A 13 -8.52 -25.37 -8.17
CA ARG A 13 -8.21 -24.05 -7.60
C ARG A 13 -6.99 -24.10 -6.67
N LEU A 14 -6.92 -25.12 -5.82
CA LEU A 14 -5.77 -25.32 -4.92
C LEU A 14 -4.48 -25.65 -5.70
N GLY A 15 -4.57 -26.47 -6.74
CA GLY A 15 -3.45 -26.77 -7.63
C GLY A 15 -2.94 -25.52 -8.36
N ALA A 16 -3.84 -24.70 -8.89
CA ALA A 16 -3.49 -23.43 -9.54
C ALA A 16 -2.85 -22.44 -8.54
N LEU A 17 -3.36 -22.36 -7.31
CA LEU A 17 -2.76 -21.53 -6.26
C LEU A 17 -1.37 -22.03 -5.88
N ALA A 18 -1.19 -23.34 -5.69
CA ALA A 18 0.12 -23.93 -5.39
C ALA A 18 1.13 -23.64 -6.50
N HIS A 19 0.73 -23.78 -7.77
CA HIS A 19 1.57 -23.44 -8.92
C HIS A 19 1.95 -21.95 -8.94
N LYS A 20 0.98 -21.04 -8.71
CA LYS A 20 1.25 -19.60 -8.62
C LYS A 20 2.22 -19.28 -7.49
N VAL A 21 2.02 -19.83 -6.31
CA VAL A 21 2.91 -19.63 -5.16
C VAL A 21 4.32 -20.15 -5.48
N ALA A 22 4.45 -21.35 -6.05
CA ALA A 22 5.74 -21.90 -6.44
C ALA A 22 6.46 -21.01 -7.47
N PHE A 23 5.75 -20.54 -8.49
CA PHE A 23 6.27 -19.63 -9.50
C PHE A 23 6.74 -18.29 -8.90
N HIS A 24 5.91 -17.67 -8.04
CA HIS A 24 6.26 -16.40 -7.40
C HIS A 24 7.43 -16.56 -6.41
N ASN A 25 7.50 -17.67 -5.67
CA ASN A 25 8.63 -17.96 -4.78
C ASN A 25 9.92 -18.15 -5.57
N MET A 26 9.89 -18.94 -6.66
CA MET A 26 11.05 -19.13 -7.53
C MET A 26 11.51 -17.80 -8.13
N ARG A 27 10.59 -17.00 -8.67
CA ARG A 27 10.89 -15.68 -9.20
C ARG A 27 11.42 -14.72 -8.12
N GLY A 28 10.88 -14.81 -6.90
CA GLY A 28 11.28 -14.02 -5.74
C GLY A 28 12.71 -14.34 -5.32
N ILE A 29 13.04 -15.63 -5.17
CA ILE A 29 14.40 -16.10 -4.87
C ILE A 29 15.35 -15.63 -5.96
N ASN A 30 15.11 -15.96 -7.23
CA ASN A 30 16.03 -15.61 -8.32
C ASN A 30 16.31 -14.10 -8.42
N LYS A 31 15.34 -13.25 -8.07
CA LYS A 31 15.47 -11.78 -8.14
C LYS A 31 15.80 -11.13 -6.79
N LEU A 32 16.08 -11.90 -5.75
CA LEU A 32 16.25 -11.38 -4.39
C LEU A 32 17.37 -10.32 -4.28
N PRO A 33 18.59 -10.54 -4.80
CA PRO A 33 19.64 -9.51 -4.75
C PRO A 33 19.22 -8.22 -5.45
N ASN A 34 18.57 -8.33 -6.61
CA ASN A 34 18.07 -7.18 -7.35
C ASN A 34 17.00 -6.40 -6.59
N TRP A 35 16.13 -7.09 -5.86
CA TRP A 35 15.10 -6.43 -5.04
C TRP A 35 15.71 -5.71 -3.83
N ILE A 36 16.69 -6.34 -3.15
CA ILE A 36 17.46 -5.72 -2.06
C ILE A 36 18.18 -4.46 -2.57
N ARG A 37 18.83 -4.54 -3.74
CA ARG A 37 19.45 -3.39 -4.41
C ARG A 37 18.48 -2.26 -4.67
N GLN A 38 17.30 -2.59 -5.21
CA GLN A 38 16.29 -1.60 -5.53
C GLN A 38 15.77 -0.92 -4.25
N LYS A 39 15.50 -1.69 -3.20
CA LYS A 39 15.13 -1.14 -1.89
C LYS A 39 16.20 -0.19 -1.35
N HIS A 40 17.47 -0.57 -1.43
CA HIS A 40 18.59 0.26 -1.00
C HIS A 40 18.60 1.61 -1.73
N LYS A 41 18.52 1.58 -3.06
CA LYS A 41 18.44 2.79 -3.89
C LYS A 41 17.23 3.66 -3.55
N MET A 42 16.06 3.07 -3.32
CA MET A 42 14.85 3.80 -2.93
C MET A 42 15.00 4.45 -1.54
N ALA A 43 15.60 3.76 -0.58
CA ALA A 43 15.85 4.30 0.75
C ALA A 43 16.79 5.52 0.68
N LEU A 44 17.90 5.41 -0.06
CA LEU A 44 18.83 6.53 -0.27
C LEU A 44 18.18 7.71 -0.99
N SER A 45 17.39 7.46 -2.03
CA SER A 45 16.67 8.50 -2.76
C SER A 45 15.70 9.26 -1.85
N LYS A 46 14.90 8.55 -1.05
CA LYS A 46 13.97 9.16 -0.10
C LYS A 46 14.69 9.92 1.00
N GLN A 47 15.81 9.40 1.48
CA GLN A 47 16.63 10.08 2.47
C GLN A 47 17.13 11.43 1.94
N LEU A 48 17.70 11.43 0.73
CA LEU A 48 18.21 12.64 0.09
C LEU A 48 17.09 13.66 -0.18
N GLU A 49 15.95 13.20 -0.67
CA GLU A 49 14.77 14.06 -0.88
C GLU A 49 14.31 14.73 0.43
N ALA A 50 14.15 13.95 1.50
CA ALA A 50 13.77 14.48 2.81
C ALA A 50 14.82 15.45 3.38
N GLN A 51 16.11 15.19 3.19
CA GLN A 51 17.19 16.10 3.58
C GLN A 51 17.12 17.44 2.83
N ASN A 52 16.89 17.39 1.52
CA ASN A 52 16.77 18.57 0.67
C ASN A 52 15.55 19.41 1.05
N LEU A 53 14.43 18.78 1.43
CA LEU A 53 13.22 19.47 1.88
C LEU A 53 13.34 20.00 3.31
N LEU A 54 14.09 19.33 4.18
CA LEU A 54 14.32 19.76 5.56
C LEU A 54 15.28 20.96 5.65
N ALA A 55 16.29 21.03 4.79
CA ALA A 55 17.30 22.10 4.79
C ALA A 55 16.70 23.53 4.77
N PRO A 56 15.76 23.88 3.87
CA PRO A 56 15.15 25.22 3.86
C PRO A 56 14.30 25.48 5.11
N LEU A 57 13.63 24.45 5.68
CA LEU A 57 12.87 24.62 6.93
C LEU A 57 13.79 24.96 8.11
N LEU A 58 14.97 24.36 8.19
CA LEU A 58 15.95 24.66 9.25
C LEU A 58 16.51 26.09 9.16
N ALA A 59 16.39 26.76 8.01
CA ALA A 59 16.77 28.16 7.84
C ALA A 59 15.65 29.15 8.24
N LEU A 60 14.42 28.67 8.48
CA LEU A 60 13.31 29.53 8.85
C LEU A 60 13.33 29.88 10.36
N PRO A 61 12.92 31.11 10.72
CA PRO A 61 12.75 31.49 12.11
C PRO A 61 11.69 30.64 12.81
N ASN A 62 11.91 30.29 14.09
CA ASN A 62 10.92 29.55 14.87
C ASN A 62 10.04 30.51 15.71
N PRO A 63 8.79 30.80 15.30
CA PRO A 63 7.90 31.70 16.04
C PRO A 63 7.32 31.04 17.30
N HIS A 64 7.46 29.72 17.46
CA HIS A 64 6.82 28.95 18.51
C HIS A 64 7.73 28.67 19.71
N LYS A 65 9.00 29.07 19.68
CA LYS A 65 9.95 28.88 20.78
C LYS A 65 10.82 30.12 21.02
N PRO A 66 10.44 30.97 21.99
CA PRO A 66 11.22 32.15 22.35
C PRO A 66 12.65 31.78 22.76
N GLY A 67 13.65 32.43 22.16
CA GLY A 67 15.06 32.16 22.43
C GLY A 67 15.71 31.12 21.49
N GLN A 68 14.94 30.46 20.63
CA GLN A 68 15.48 29.63 19.56
C GLN A 68 15.30 30.36 18.22
N PRO A 69 16.36 30.89 17.59
CA PRO A 69 16.21 31.79 16.45
C PRO A 69 15.71 31.09 15.18
N MET A 70 16.02 29.80 14.99
CA MET A 70 15.64 29.00 13.82
C MET A 70 15.09 27.63 14.22
N TYR A 71 14.36 26.97 13.34
CA TYR A 71 13.97 25.57 13.56
C TYR A 71 15.19 24.66 13.68
N THR A 72 15.05 23.60 14.48
CA THR A 72 16.10 22.57 14.63
C THR A 72 15.47 21.18 14.55
N THR A 73 16.29 20.20 14.16
CA THR A 73 15.91 18.79 14.15
C THR A 73 15.41 18.33 15.53
N GLU A 74 16.06 18.75 16.61
CA GLU A 74 15.66 18.40 17.99
C GLU A 74 14.30 19.00 18.36
N TYR A 75 13.99 20.19 17.85
CA TYR A 75 12.68 20.79 18.06
C TYR A 75 11.58 20.00 17.37
N PHE A 76 11.77 19.61 16.11
CA PHE A 76 10.80 18.76 15.40
C PHE A 76 10.60 17.41 16.09
N LYS A 77 11.68 16.77 16.57
CA LYS A 77 11.57 15.53 17.36
C LYS A 77 10.77 15.71 18.64
N SER A 78 11.04 16.77 19.41
CA SER A 78 10.27 17.08 20.61
C SER A 78 8.79 17.33 20.29
N GLN A 79 8.49 17.99 19.18
CA GLN A 79 7.11 18.22 18.73
C GLN A 79 6.42 16.92 18.30
N TRP A 80 7.15 15.99 17.69
CA TRP A 80 6.65 14.63 17.42
C TRP A 80 6.35 13.86 18.71
N ASP A 81 7.23 13.91 19.70
CA ASP A 81 7.00 13.26 21.00
C ASP A 81 5.76 13.82 21.72
N ASP A 82 5.55 15.14 21.64
CA ASP A 82 4.34 15.79 22.15
C ASP A 82 3.09 15.29 21.42
N GLN A 83 3.15 15.16 20.09
CA GLN A 83 2.06 14.62 19.27
C GLN A 83 1.75 13.16 19.64
N VAL A 84 2.77 12.30 19.74
CA VAL A 84 2.60 10.89 20.13
C VAL A 84 2.00 10.79 21.53
N THR A 85 2.46 11.62 22.46
CA THR A 85 1.94 11.65 23.83
C THR A 85 0.48 12.11 23.86
N PHE A 86 0.12 13.09 23.04
CA PHE A 86 -1.26 13.54 22.88
C PHE A 86 -2.16 12.39 22.39
N HIS A 87 -1.76 11.69 21.32
CA HIS A 87 -2.53 10.57 20.79
C HIS A 87 -2.65 9.41 21.78
N LYS A 88 -1.61 9.09 22.55
CA LYS A 88 -1.67 8.05 23.59
C LYS A 88 -2.62 8.37 24.74
N ARG A 89 -2.85 9.66 25.01
CA ARG A 89 -3.78 10.10 26.06
C ARG A 89 -5.22 10.20 25.58
N HIS A 90 -5.43 10.28 24.27
CA HIS A 90 -6.76 10.39 23.70
C HIS A 90 -7.49 9.05 23.72
N SER A 91 -8.77 9.07 24.12
CA SER A 91 -9.61 7.86 24.19
C SER A 91 -10.62 7.82 23.04
N ASP A 92 -10.96 6.63 22.56
CA ASP A 92 -12.06 6.40 21.60
C ASP A 92 -13.38 6.99 22.12
N ALA A 93 -13.60 6.98 23.44
CA ALA A 93 -14.79 7.56 24.06
C ALA A 93 -14.86 9.09 23.87
N GLU A 94 -13.72 9.79 23.98
CA GLU A 94 -13.64 11.23 23.72
C GLU A 94 -13.86 11.52 22.23
N THR A 95 -13.34 10.68 21.34
CA THR A 95 -13.58 10.81 19.89
C THR A 95 -15.07 10.68 19.58
N GLU A 96 -15.71 9.63 20.11
CA GLU A 96 -17.15 9.38 19.89
C GLU A 96 -18.02 10.50 20.47
N GLU A 97 -17.69 11.03 21.64
CA GLU A 97 -18.38 12.20 22.21
C GLU A 97 -18.27 13.42 21.29
N ASN A 98 -17.08 13.69 20.77
CA ASN A 98 -16.86 14.80 19.86
C ASN A 98 -17.53 14.59 18.50
N GLU A 99 -17.60 13.38 17.96
CA GLU A 99 -18.39 13.05 16.76
C GLU A 99 -19.87 13.37 16.96
N ARG A 100 -20.45 12.92 18.07
CA ARG A 100 -21.86 13.19 18.41
C ARG A 100 -22.12 14.68 18.53
N LEU A 101 -21.20 15.40 19.17
CA LEU A 101 -21.29 16.83 19.36
C LEU A 101 -21.15 17.60 18.03
N ALA A 102 -20.25 17.17 17.16
CA ALA A 102 -20.07 17.76 15.84
C ALA A 102 -21.29 17.51 14.96
N ALA A 103 -21.88 16.31 15.03
CA ALA A 103 -23.12 15.99 14.35
C ALA A 103 -24.28 16.89 14.82
N PHE A 104 -24.37 17.15 16.13
CA PHE A 104 -25.35 18.07 16.68
C PHE A 104 -25.19 19.49 16.12
N LEU A 105 -23.95 20.03 16.13
CA LEU A 105 -23.66 21.35 15.56
C LEU A 105 -23.93 21.41 14.04
N ASP A 106 -23.64 20.35 13.29
CA ASP A 106 -23.91 20.26 11.84
C ASP A 106 -25.42 20.30 11.57
N GLN A 107 -26.25 19.68 12.42
CA GLN A 107 -27.71 19.83 12.34
C GLN A 107 -28.14 21.28 12.67
N GLU A 108 -27.57 21.90 13.71
CA GLU A 108 -27.87 23.29 14.08
C GLU A 108 -27.54 24.28 12.95
N ALA A 109 -26.39 24.11 12.31
CA ALA A 109 -25.98 24.90 11.16
C ALA A 109 -26.94 24.69 9.96
N THR A 110 -27.34 23.44 9.72
CA THR A 110 -28.30 23.11 8.64
C THR A 110 -29.66 23.76 8.90
N LEU A 111 -30.20 23.67 10.12
CA LEU A 111 -31.45 24.32 10.51
C LEU A 111 -31.38 25.85 10.38
N SER A 112 -30.24 26.45 10.74
CA SER A 112 -30.03 27.89 10.60
C SER A 112 -30.02 28.34 9.13
N ARG A 113 -29.41 27.52 8.26
CA ARG A 113 -29.46 27.73 6.80
C ARG A 113 -30.89 27.62 6.27
N LEU A 114 -31.62 26.55 6.63
CA LEU A 114 -33.01 26.35 6.20
C LEU A 114 -33.93 27.50 6.65
N ARG A 115 -33.75 28.02 7.88
CA ARG A 115 -34.47 29.22 8.36
C ARG A 115 -34.17 30.45 7.51
N THR A 116 -32.91 30.64 7.15
CA THR A 116 -32.48 31.78 6.33
C THR A 116 -33.04 31.67 4.92
N GLU A 117 -33.01 30.47 4.34
CA GLU A 117 -33.61 30.18 3.04
C GLU A 117 -35.12 30.42 3.03
N LEU A 118 -35.84 29.90 4.02
CA LEU A 118 -37.28 30.11 4.17
C LEU A 118 -37.65 31.60 4.31
N ASN A 119 -36.85 32.37 5.05
CA ASN A 119 -37.07 33.81 5.20
C ASN A 119 -36.83 34.61 3.90
N ASN A 120 -36.05 34.06 2.96
CA ASN A 120 -35.70 34.71 1.71
C ASN A 120 -36.59 34.30 0.53
N ILE A 121 -37.49 33.32 0.71
CA ILE A 121 -38.42 32.90 -0.35
C ILE A 121 -39.47 33.98 -0.61
N ASP A 122 -39.70 34.26 -1.89
CA ASP A 122 -40.79 35.13 -2.32
C ASP A 122 -42.13 34.37 -2.20
N ASN A 123 -42.83 34.60 -1.09
CA ASN A 123 -44.14 33.99 -0.81
C ASN A 123 -45.25 34.41 -1.80
N LEU A 124 -44.97 35.31 -2.74
CA LEU A 124 -45.89 35.74 -3.79
C LEU A 124 -45.77 34.90 -5.07
N ASN A 125 -44.76 34.03 -5.18
CA ASN A 125 -44.59 33.15 -6.34
C ASN A 125 -45.21 31.76 -6.11
N PRO A 126 -46.24 31.35 -6.89
CA PRO A 126 -46.82 30.01 -6.81
C PRO A 126 -45.82 28.87 -7.04
N ASP A 127 -44.78 29.10 -7.83
CA ASP A 127 -43.75 28.10 -8.14
C ASP A 127 -42.84 27.78 -6.94
N SER A 128 -42.82 28.67 -5.93
CA SER A 128 -42.06 28.47 -4.69
C SER A 128 -42.73 27.54 -3.68
N TYR A 129 -44.00 27.13 -3.89
CA TYR A 129 -44.72 26.27 -2.95
C TYR A 129 -44.06 24.90 -2.75
N ASN A 130 -43.57 24.29 -3.85
CA ASN A 130 -42.87 23.01 -3.78
C ASN A 130 -41.55 23.14 -3.02
N GLN A 131 -40.80 24.21 -3.25
CA GLN A 131 -39.56 24.51 -2.52
C GLN A 131 -39.82 24.71 -1.02
N VAL A 132 -40.89 25.43 -0.67
CA VAL A 132 -41.30 25.62 0.73
C VAL A 132 -41.65 24.28 1.40
N LEU A 133 -42.40 23.41 0.72
CA LEU A 133 -42.72 22.08 1.24
C LEU A 133 -41.47 21.21 1.43
N GLU A 134 -40.52 21.25 0.49
CA GLU A 134 -39.25 20.53 0.59
C GLU A 134 -38.43 21.01 1.78
N ILE A 135 -38.31 22.33 1.97
CA ILE A 135 -37.63 22.92 3.14
C ILE A 135 -38.32 22.52 4.45
N PHE A 136 -39.65 22.53 4.51
CA PHE A 136 -40.38 22.10 5.71
C PHE A 136 -40.12 20.62 6.03
N HIS A 137 -40.09 19.75 5.02
CA HIS A 137 -39.79 18.35 5.21
C HIS A 137 -38.34 18.14 5.69
N GLU A 138 -37.37 18.83 5.09
CA GLU A 138 -35.97 18.77 5.54
C GLU A 138 -35.82 19.34 6.96
N PHE A 139 -36.56 20.40 7.29
CA PHE A 139 -36.55 21.03 8.61
C PHE A 139 -37.06 20.08 9.69
N THR A 140 -38.21 19.42 9.48
CA THR A 140 -38.75 18.48 10.46
C THR A 140 -37.84 17.26 10.65
N GLU A 141 -37.26 16.76 9.57
CA GLU A 141 -36.33 15.63 9.64
C GLU A 141 -35.02 15.99 10.37
N THR A 142 -34.45 17.17 10.07
CA THR A 142 -33.23 17.65 10.73
C THR A 142 -33.47 18.00 12.21
N GLU A 143 -34.63 18.56 12.55
CA GLU A 143 -35.04 18.83 13.94
C GLU A 143 -35.16 17.54 14.75
N GLU A 144 -35.80 16.49 14.21
CA GLU A 144 -35.92 15.21 14.92
C GLU A 144 -34.54 14.56 15.12
N ARG A 145 -33.68 14.56 14.10
CA ARG A 145 -32.28 14.09 14.23
C ARG A 145 -31.54 14.86 15.31
N GLN A 146 -31.71 16.19 15.36
CA GLN A 146 -31.08 17.03 16.38
C GLN A 146 -31.61 16.69 17.80
N ARG A 147 -32.92 16.45 17.95
CA ARG A 147 -33.55 16.08 19.22
C ARG A 147 -33.02 14.75 19.78
N VAL A 148 -32.85 13.76 18.92
CA VAL A 148 -32.24 12.47 19.28
C VAL A 148 -30.80 12.67 19.76
N LEU A 149 -30.00 13.45 19.03
CA LEU A 149 -28.61 13.76 19.42
C LEU A 149 -28.55 14.51 20.76
N ALA A 150 -29.42 15.49 20.99
CA ALA A 150 -29.47 16.27 22.22
C ALA A 150 -29.79 15.40 23.44
N THR A 151 -30.71 14.44 23.30
CA THR A 151 -31.09 13.51 24.37
C THR A 151 -29.90 12.64 24.79
N ASN A 152 -29.09 12.20 23.82
CA ASN A 152 -27.91 11.38 24.06
C ASN A 152 -26.73 12.15 24.64
N LEU A 153 -26.64 13.46 24.40
CA LEU A 153 -25.56 14.33 24.89
C LEU A 153 -25.77 14.77 26.36
N GLY A 154 -26.99 14.68 26.89
CA GLY A 154 -27.29 15.00 28.30
C GLY A 154 -27.13 16.47 28.69
N GLY A 155 -26.87 17.37 27.72
CA GLY A 155 -26.69 18.81 27.93
C GLY A 155 -25.67 19.44 26.98
N VAL A 156 -25.41 20.75 27.13
CA VAL A 156 -24.33 21.44 26.40
C VAL A 156 -23.00 21.09 27.05
N PRO A 157 -22.05 20.46 26.33
CA PRO A 157 -20.75 20.10 26.90
C PRO A 157 -19.99 21.33 27.43
N THR A 158 -19.40 21.21 28.62
CA THR A 158 -18.64 22.31 29.27
C THR A 158 -17.48 22.83 28.42
N GLN A 159 -16.97 22.02 27.50
CA GLN A 159 -15.94 22.38 26.51
C GLN A 159 -16.34 23.51 25.55
N PHE A 160 -17.64 23.80 25.40
CA PHE A 160 -18.18 24.94 24.64
C PHE A 160 -18.66 26.10 25.52
N THR A 161 -18.19 26.15 26.75
CA THR A 161 -18.38 27.30 27.63
C THR A 161 -17.04 28.04 27.80
N GLY A 162 -17.07 29.38 27.79
CA GLY A 162 -15.88 30.23 27.97
C GLY A 162 -15.43 31.02 26.72
N PRO A 163 -14.32 31.77 26.82
CA PRO A 163 -13.93 32.80 25.84
C PRO A 163 -13.56 32.28 24.44
N ASN A 164 -13.28 30.97 24.30
CA ASN A 164 -12.92 30.34 23.02
C ASN A 164 -13.99 29.37 22.50
N ALA A 165 -15.23 29.47 22.99
CA ALA A 165 -16.30 28.53 22.65
C ALA A 165 -16.61 28.48 21.15
N GLU A 166 -16.80 29.64 20.51
CA GLU A 166 -17.14 29.73 19.09
C GLU A 166 -16.01 29.22 18.18
N GLU A 167 -14.76 29.56 18.49
CA GLU A 167 -13.58 29.06 17.79
C GLU A 167 -13.50 27.52 17.85
N ARG A 168 -13.83 26.93 19.01
CA ARG A 168 -13.87 25.47 19.19
C ARG A 168 -15.02 24.82 18.41
N LYS A 169 -16.21 25.44 18.38
CA LYS A 169 -17.35 24.94 17.60
C LYS A 169 -17.03 24.89 16.10
N LEU A 170 -16.49 25.98 15.54
CA LEU A 170 -16.14 26.02 14.12
C LEU A 170 -15.04 25.01 13.76
N ARG A 171 -14.03 24.82 14.63
CA ARG A 171 -13.03 23.76 14.42
C ARG A 171 -13.65 22.36 14.44
N LEU A 172 -14.57 22.10 15.37
CA LEU A 172 -15.24 20.80 15.44
C LEU A 172 -16.12 20.54 14.21
N LEU A 173 -16.81 21.57 13.70
CA LEU A 173 -17.57 21.50 12.45
C LEU A 173 -16.67 21.23 11.23
N MET A 174 -15.57 21.97 11.12
CA MET A 174 -14.58 21.79 10.06
C MET A 174 -14.00 20.38 10.10
N TRP A 175 -13.65 19.88 11.29
CA TRP A 175 -13.19 18.53 11.49
C TRP A 175 -14.20 17.49 11.02
N HIS A 176 -15.44 17.58 11.48
CA HIS A 176 -16.50 16.63 11.13
C HIS A 176 -16.78 16.59 9.63
N ALA A 177 -16.82 17.76 8.98
CA ALA A 177 -16.94 17.84 7.53
C ALA A 177 -15.73 17.22 6.82
N LYS A 178 -14.51 17.42 7.34
CA LYS A 178 -13.28 16.85 6.80
C LYS A 178 -13.19 15.33 6.98
N SER A 179 -13.64 14.80 8.13
CA SER A 179 -13.74 13.36 8.40
C SER A 179 -14.72 12.70 7.44
N LYS A 180 -15.88 13.32 7.18
CA LYS A 180 -16.82 12.85 6.14
C LYS A 180 -16.20 12.86 4.74
N LEU A 181 -15.43 13.90 4.41
CA LEU A 181 -14.68 13.95 3.14
C LEU A 181 -13.65 12.83 3.03
N TYR A 182 -12.96 12.48 4.13
CA TYR A 182 -11.99 11.39 4.13
C TYR A 182 -12.66 10.04 3.85
N VAL A 183 -13.84 9.78 4.45
CA VAL A 183 -14.64 8.58 4.14
C VAL A 183 -14.93 8.52 2.64
N HIS A 184 -15.40 9.62 2.05
CA HIS A 184 -15.63 9.66 0.61
C HIS A 184 -14.37 9.45 -0.23
N ALA A 185 -13.22 9.96 0.21
CA ALA A 185 -11.96 9.76 -0.50
C ALA A 185 -11.55 8.27 -0.49
N VAL A 186 -11.72 7.59 0.64
CA VAL A 186 -11.46 6.14 0.76
C VAL A 186 -12.40 5.33 -0.13
N GLU A 187 -13.69 5.68 -0.13
CA GLU A 187 -14.68 5.01 -0.98
C GLU A 187 -14.40 5.21 -2.47
N LEU A 188 -14.10 6.45 -2.88
CA LEU A 188 -13.74 6.79 -4.25
C LEU A 188 -12.50 6.01 -4.70
N HIS A 189 -11.48 5.97 -3.84
CA HIS A 189 -10.27 5.20 -4.09
C HIS A 189 -10.57 3.70 -4.23
N ALA A 190 -11.41 3.13 -3.36
CA ALA A 190 -11.80 1.73 -3.42
C ALA A 190 -12.54 1.36 -4.72
N GLU A 191 -13.29 2.29 -5.31
CA GLU A 191 -13.97 2.10 -6.60
C GLU A 191 -13.02 2.18 -7.79
N GLN A 192 -11.95 2.98 -7.68
CA GLN A 192 -10.90 3.09 -8.69
C GLN A 192 -9.86 1.97 -8.60
N GLN A 193 -9.71 1.30 -7.45
CA GLN A 193 -8.76 0.20 -7.22
C GLN A 193 -8.69 -0.86 -8.34
N PRO A 194 -9.81 -1.32 -8.93
CA PRO A 194 -9.76 -2.26 -10.05
C PRO A 194 -8.97 -1.73 -11.25
N LEU A 195 -9.05 -0.43 -11.57
CA LEU A 195 -8.34 0.22 -12.67
C LEU A 195 -6.82 0.17 -12.50
N HIS A 196 -6.33 0.12 -11.27
CA HIS A 196 -4.90 0.09 -10.97
C HIS A 196 -4.27 -1.32 -11.03
N ARG A 197 -5.05 -2.38 -11.26
CA ARG A 197 -4.55 -3.77 -11.26
C ARG A 197 -3.81 -4.17 -12.55
N GLY A 198 -3.75 -3.28 -13.55
CA GLY A 198 -2.99 -3.51 -14.80
C GLY A 198 -3.47 -4.69 -15.63
N THR A 199 -4.66 -5.22 -15.35
CA THR A 199 -5.31 -6.26 -16.14
C THR A 199 -6.40 -5.59 -16.98
N PRO A 200 -6.58 -5.95 -18.27
CA PRO A 200 -7.70 -5.44 -19.07
C PRO A 200 -9.02 -5.63 -18.33
N ILE A 201 -9.81 -4.56 -18.26
CA ILE A 201 -11.09 -4.56 -17.56
C ILE A 201 -12.16 -4.69 -18.63
N GLY A 202 -12.91 -5.79 -18.60
CA GLY A 202 -14.03 -5.98 -19.52
C GLY A 202 -15.06 -4.83 -19.40
N THR A 203 -15.77 -4.54 -20.48
CA THR A 203 -16.80 -3.47 -20.59
C THR A 203 -17.78 -3.44 -19.42
N THR A 204 -18.23 -4.61 -18.96
CA THR A 204 -19.17 -4.75 -17.84
C THR A 204 -18.62 -4.20 -16.52
N LEU A 205 -17.32 -4.38 -16.24
CA LEU A 205 -16.71 -3.87 -15.01
C LEU A 205 -16.37 -2.39 -15.15
N SER A 206 -15.90 -1.96 -16.31
CA SER A 206 -15.69 -0.54 -16.64
C SER A 206 -16.97 0.30 -16.45
N THR A 207 -18.08 -0.13 -17.06
CA THR A 207 -19.38 0.56 -16.95
C THR A 207 -19.89 0.62 -15.51
N LYS A 208 -19.68 -0.44 -14.71
CA LYS A 208 -20.03 -0.44 -13.28
C LYS A 208 -19.20 0.55 -12.47
N ILE A 209 -17.91 0.66 -12.76
CA ILE A 209 -17.02 1.64 -12.11
C ILE A 209 -17.48 3.06 -12.46
N LEU A 210 -17.68 3.37 -13.74
CA LEU A 210 -18.16 4.69 -14.17
C LEU A 210 -19.51 5.05 -13.53
N ALA A 211 -20.47 4.12 -13.50
CA ALA A 211 -21.76 4.35 -12.87
C ALA A 211 -21.68 4.47 -11.33
N ALA A 212 -20.64 3.95 -10.68
CA ALA A 212 -20.40 4.13 -9.26
C ALA A 212 -19.80 5.52 -8.98
N LEU A 213 -18.80 5.91 -9.77
CA LEU A 213 -18.17 7.24 -9.71
C LEU A 213 -19.21 8.36 -9.92
N GLU A 214 -20.09 8.23 -10.92
CA GLU A 214 -21.12 9.23 -11.18
C GLU A 214 -22.11 9.35 -10.00
N ARG A 215 -22.53 8.22 -9.43
CA ARG A 215 -23.41 8.21 -8.24
C ARG A 215 -22.79 8.90 -7.03
N ARG A 216 -21.46 8.91 -6.90
CA ARG A 216 -20.76 9.54 -5.77
C ARG A 216 -20.50 11.02 -5.95
N LYS A 217 -20.55 11.54 -7.18
CA LYS A 217 -20.22 12.94 -7.49
C LYS A 217 -21.04 13.92 -6.65
N ARG A 218 -22.37 13.78 -6.64
CA ARG A 218 -23.29 14.68 -5.90
C ARG A 218 -23.09 14.61 -4.37
N PRO A 219 -23.04 13.43 -3.72
CA PRO A 219 -22.68 13.32 -2.30
C PRO A 219 -21.34 13.97 -1.95
N ILE A 220 -20.30 13.75 -2.76
CA ILE A 220 -18.97 14.34 -2.55
C ILE A 220 -19.04 15.87 -2.63
N GLN A 221 -19.68 16.40 -3.66
CA GLN A 221 -19.86 17.85 -3.85
C GLN A 221 -20.58 18.49 -2.65
N ASN A 222 -21.63 17.84 -2.12
CA ASN A 222 -22.34 18.32 -0.94
C ASN A 222 -21.43 18.38 0.30
N SER A 223 -20.67 17.31 0.56
CA SER A 223 -19.72 17.25 1.68
C SER A 223 -18.58 18.27 1.52
N LEU A 224 -18.12 18.50 0.30
CA LEU A 224 -17.07 19.45 -0.05
C LEU A 224 -17.53 20.90 0.12
N ASN A 225 -18.75 21.22 -0.30
CA ASN A 225 -19.36 22.52 -0.05
C ASN A 225 -19.50 22.80 1.45
N LYS A 226 -19.94 21.82 2.25
CA LYS A 226 -20.00 21.94 3.72
C LYS A 226 -18.63 22.24 4.31
N PHE A 227 -17.61 21.47 3.96
CA PHE A 227 -16.24 21.68 4.44
C PHE A 227 -15.70 23.06 4.07
N ASN A 228 -15.85 23.46 2.80
CA ASN A 228 -15.39 24.76 2.32
C ASN A 228 -16.07 25.92 3.05
N ASN A 229 -17.38 25.82 3.31
CA ASN A 229 -18.12 26.82 4.06
C ASN A 229 -17.65 26.92 5.51
N TYR A 230 -17.55 25.80 6.23
CA TYR A 230 -17.08 25.81 7.62
C TYR A 230 -15.63 26.31 7.74
N ARG A 231 -14.76 25.95 6.79
CA ARG A 231 -13.39 26.48 6.74
C ARG A 231 -13.38 27.99 6.50
N LYS A 232 -14.18 28.48 5.55
CA LYS A 232 -14.31 29.91 5.27
C LYS A 232 -14.80 30.69 6.48
N ASP A 233 -15.81 30.18 7.19
CA ASP A 233 -16.34 30.80 8.40
C ASP A 233 -15.28 30.88 9.51
N TYR A 234 -14.51 29.80 9.69
CA TYR A 234 -13.40 29.78 10.64
C TYR A 234 -12.30 30.78 10.29
N LEU A 235 -11.84 30.79 9.03
CA LEU A 235 -10.77 31.68 8.56
C LEU A 235 -11.20 33.15 8.69
N ASN A 236 -12.41 33.50 8.26
CA ASN A 236 -12.93 34.86 8.37
C ASN A 236 -12.95 35.38 9.82
N GLN A 237 -13.32 34.54 10.77
CA GLN A 237 -13.49 34.96 12.17
C GLN A 237 -12.19 34.91 12.98
N PHE A 238 -11.34 33.90 12.75
CA PHE A 238 -10.23 33.57 13.67
C PHE A 238 -8.84 33.55 13.01
N ALA A 239 -8.76 33.51 11.68
CA ALA A 239 -7.49 33.51 10.95
C ALA A 239 -7.58 34.24 9.60
N PRO A 240 -7.99 35.52 9.57
CA PRO A 240 -8.26 36.22 8.30
C PRO A 240 -6.99 36.43 7.46
N ASN A 241 -5.83 36.47 8.11
CA ASN A 241 -4.52 36.51 7.45
C ASN A 241 -4.14 35.21 6.73
N GLN A 242 -4.82 34.09 7.02
CA GLN A 242 -4.57 32.80 6.40
C GLN A 242 -5.53 32.51 5.22
N ASP A 243 -6.61 33.29 5.07
CA ASP A 243 -7.63 33.07 4.04
C ASP A 243 -7.06 33.12 2.60
N SER A 244 -6.09 34.00 2.36
CA SER A 244 -5.44 34.16 1.05
C SER A 244 -4.38 33.10 0.73
N LEU A 245 -4.09 32.16 1.64
CA LEU A 245 -3.07 31.15 1.40
C LEU A 245 -3.55 30.13 0.36
N PRO A 246 -2.68 29.63 -0.54
CA PRO A 246 -3.04 28.61 -1.54
C PRO A 246 -3.66 27.35 -0.93
N GLU A 247 -3.15 26.92 0.24
CA GLU A 247 -3.63 25.74 0.97
C GLU A 247 -5.07 25.89 1.49
N ASN A 248 -5.54 27.13 1.64
CA ASN A 248 -6.86 27.46 2.17
C ASN A 248 -7.91 27.76 1.09
N GLN A 249 -7.53 27.70 -0.18
CA GLN A 249 -8.47 27.87 -1.30
C GLN A 249 -9.53 26.76 -1.31
N PRO A 250 -10.81 27.07 -1.64
CA PRO A 250 -11.89 26.08 -1.74
C PRO A 250 -11.46 24.84 -2.53
N LEU A 251 -11.61 23.65 -1.93
CA LEU A 251 -11.36 22.42 -2.68
C LEU A 251 -12.44 22.29 -3.75
N THR A 252 -12.05 21.91 -4.96
CA THR A 252 -12.99 21.53 -6.02
C THR A 252 -13.10 20.00 -6.09
N TYR A 253 -14.15 19.47 -6.73
CA TYR A 253 -14.30 18.03 -6.92
C TYR A 253 -13.08 17.42 -7.63
N LYS A 254 -12.54 18.10 -8.64
CA LYS A 254 -11.35 17.68 -9.39
C LYS A 254 -10.10 17.58 -8.50
N VAL A 255 -9.84 18.61 -7.69
CA VAL A 255 -8.72 18.61 -6.74
C VAL A 255 -8.88 17.48 -5.73
N PHE A 256 -10.11 17.28 -5.22
CA PHE A 256 -10.43 16.22 -4.27
C PHE A 256 -10.27 14.82 -4.88
N ALA A 257 -10.79 14.58 -6.09
CA ALA A 257 -10.79 13.27 -6.72
C ALA A 257 -9.37 12.77 -7.04
N ASN A 258 -8.44 13.70 -7.30
CA ASN A 258 -7.03 13.41 -7.54
C ASN A 258 -6.18 13.44 -6.26
N LEU A 259 -6.78 13.71 -5.10
CA LEU A 259 -6.07 13.84 -3.85
C LEU A 259 -5.69 12.46 -3.32
N SER A 260 -4.39 12.19 -3.19
CA SER A 260 -3.91 10.94 -2.60
C SER A 260 -4.41 10.77 -1.16
N LEU A 261 -4.75 9.53 -0.76
CA LEU A 261 -5.04 9.19 0.64
C LEU A 261 -3.85 9.46 1.57
N HIS A 262 -2.63 9.51 1.03
CA HIS A 262 -1.41 9.82 1.79
C HIS A 262 -1.06 11.31 1.81
N HIS A 263 -1.89 12.17 1.20
CA HIS A 263 -1.62 13.60 1.12
C HIS A 263 -1.64 14.26 2.51
N ALA A 264 -0.77 15.26 2.71
CA ALA A 264 -0.65 16.01 3.97
C ALA A 264 -1.98 16.67 4.42
N PHE A 265 -2.86 16.96 3.47
CA PHE A 265 -4.23 17.44 3.72
C PHE A 265 -5.01 16.53 4.67
N TRP A 266 -4.75 15.22 4.76
CA TRP A 266 -5.49 14.34 5.66
C TRP A 266 -4.89 14.26 7.07
N GLN A 267 -3.69 14.78 7.28
CA GLN A 267 -2.93 14.59 8.52
C GLN A 267 -3.43 15.47 9.69
N ASP A 268 -4.08 16.59 9.41
CA ASP A 268 -4.72 17.47 10.41
C ASP A 268 -6.13 17.03 10.84
N VAL A 269 -6.75 16.05 10.17
CA VAL A 269 -8.08 15.54 10.56
C VAL A 269 -8.08 15.13 12.03
N TYR A 270 -6.99 14.60 12.56
CA TYR A 270 -6.95 14.16 13.96
C TYR A 270 -6.47 15.22 14.96
N LEU A 271 -6.17 16.44 14.50
CA LEU A 271 -5.46 17.46 15.31
C LEU A 271 -6.33 18.63 15.77
N TYR A 272 -7.63 18.64 15.45
CA TYR A 272 -8.53 19.79 15.63
C TYR A 272 -8.72 20.28 17.08
N HIS A 273 -8.42 19.44 18.07
CA HIS A 273 -8.46 19.79 19.49
C HIS A 273 -7.21 20.50 20.00
N SER A 274 -6.08 20.34 19.30
CA SER A 274 -4.78 20.78 19.79
C SER A 274 -4.42 22.15 19.23
N ARG A 275 -3.98 23.04 20.12
CA ARG A 275 -3.38 24.33 19.75
C ARG A 275 -1.85 24.28 19.78
N ALA A 276 -1.27 23.09 19.91
CA ALA A 276 0.16 22.92 19.94
C ALA A 276 0.77 23.29 18.58
N PRO A 277 2.05 23.71 18.54
CA PRO A 277 2.71 24.09 17.29
C PRO A 277 2.68 22.99 16.23
N TRP A 278 2.83 21.71 16.61
CA TRP A 278 2.70 20.55 15.71
C TRP A 278 1.30 20.35 15.11
N ALA A 279 0.25 20.91 15.69
CA ALA A 279 -1.12 20.79 15.19
C ALA A 279 -1.48 21.90 14.18
N ILE A 280 -0.99 23.12 14.42
CA ILE A 280 -1.40 24.31 13.67
C ILE A 280 -0.42 24.62 12.52
N SER A 281 0.89 24.46 12.74
CA SER A 281 1.90 24.90 11.77
C SER A 281 2.17 23.84 10.71
N SER A 282 2.00 24.20 9.43
CA SER A 282 2.36 23.35 8.28
C SER A 282 3.86 23.06 8.27
N ASP A 283 4.69 24.08 8.52
CA ASP A 283 6.15 23.94 8.57
C ASP A 283 6.62 22.94 9.63
N ILE A 284 5.98 22.95 10.81
CA ILE A 284 6.34 22.01 11.88
C ILE A 284 5.95 20.58 11.51
N ARG A 285 4.77 20.38 10.90
CA ARG A 285 4.34 19.06 10.44
C ARG A 285 5.24 18.51 9.34
N ASN A 286 5.59 19.36 8.37
CA ASN A 286 6.54 19.00 7.31
C ASN A 286 7.92 18.68 7.90
N GLY A 287 8.40 19.51 8.83
CA GLY A 287 9.66 19.28 9.56
C GLY A 287 9.69 17.95 10.31
N ILE A 288 8.62 17.62 11.05
CA ILE A 288 8.44 16.32 11.69
C ILE A 288 8.52 15.20 10.65
N GLN A 289 7.73 15.28 9.58
CA GLN A 289 7.66 14.25 8.55
C GLN A 289 9.03 13.99 7.89
N TYR A 290 9.77 15.04 7.56
CA TYR A 290 11.09 14.90 6.94
C TYR A 290 12.11 14.30 7.92
N VAL A 291 12.12 14.73 9.18
CA VAL A 291 12.99 14.15 10.21
C VAL A 291 12.69 12.66 10.40
N LEU A 292 11.43 12.28 10.54
CA LEU A 292 11.02 10.88 10.68
C LEU A 292 11.35 10.06 9.43
N THR A 293 11.19 10.64 8.24
CA THR A 293 11.57 9.97 6.99
C THR A 293 13.06 9.68 6.95
N ILE A 294 13.90 10.65 7.35
CA ILE A 294 15.35 10.47 7.44
C ILE A 294 15.69 9.36 8.43
N GLU A 295 15.15 9.39 9.65
CA GLU A 295 15.40 8.35 10.65
C GLU A 295 14.95 6.97 10.18
N ARG A 296 13.77 6.89 9.57
CA ARG A 296 13.24 5.64 9.03
C ARG A 296 14.10 5.10 7.90
N THR A 297 14.63 5.95 7.03
CA THR A 297 15.53 5.50 5.95
C THR A 297 16.87 4.99 6.48
N ILE A 298 17.37 5.55 7.57
CA ILE A 298 18.59 5.04 8.24
C ILE A 298 18.31 3.64 8.79
N GLU A 299 17.20 3.46 9.51
CA GLU A 299 16.78 2.15 10.01
C GLU A 299 16.56 1.14 8.87
N GLU A 300 15.91 1.55 7.79
CA GLU A 300 15.67 0.71 6.61
C GLU A 300 16.98 0.24 5.96
N VAL A 301 18.00 1.11 5.87
CA VAL A 301 19.33 0.72 5.38
C VAL A 301 19.96 -0.34 6.28
N ASP A 302 19.79 -0.25 7.60
CA ASP A 302 20.28 -1.28 8.52
C ASP A 302 19.50 -2.60 8.42
N LEU A 303 18.18 -2.54 8.21
CA LEU A 303 17.36 -3.72 7.91
C LEU A 303 17.77 -4.37 6.59
N ILE A 304 18.06 -3.59 5.56
CA ILE A 304 18.53 -4.08 4.26
C ILE A 304 19.87 -4.82 4.39
N LYS A 305 20.80 -4.31 5.22
CA LYS A 305 22.05 -5.02 5.54
C LYS A 305 21.79 -6.40 6.16
N GLN A 306 20.84 -6.46 7.10
CA GLN A 306 20.45 -7.71 7.76
C GLN A 306 19.72 -8.67 6.80
N GLU A 307 18.85 -8.15 5.92
CA GLU A 307 18.18 -8.93 4.88
C GLU A 307 19.20 -9.56 3.93
N LEU A 308 20.21 -8.81 3.48
CA LEU A 308 21.29 -9.34 2.63
C LEU A 308 22.09 -10.43 3.36
N SER A 309 22.50 -10.18 4.60
CA SER A 309 23.24 -11.15 5.41
C SER A 309 22.42 -12.43 5.64
N SER A 310 21.11 -12.29 5.86
CA SER A 310 20.19 -13.41 6.04
C SER A 310 20.01 -14.21 4.75
N ALA A 311 19.94 -13.55 3.60
CA ALA A 311 19.85 -14.21 2.29
C ALA A 311 21.13 -15.00 1.98
N MET A 312 22.30 -14.42 2.27
CA MET A 312 23.61 -15.08 2.16
C MET A 312 23.69 -16.29 3.10
N SER A 313 23.32 -16.11 4.37
CA SER A 313 23.30 -17.20 5.37
C SER A 313 22.35 -18.34 4.96
N TRP A 314 21.15 -18.01 4.48
CA TRP A 314 20.21 -19.01 3.96
C TRP A 314 20.83 -19.84 2.83
N ALA A 315 21.50 -19.19 1.89
CA ALA A 315 22.08 -19.89 0.76
C ALA A 315 23.27 -20.77 1.17
N VAL A 316 24.08 -20.33 2.14
CA VAL A 316 25.14 -21.15 2.76
C VAL A 316 24.56 -22.36 3.50
N ASP A 317 23.58 -22.14 4.38
CA ASP A 317 22.95 -23.19 5.16
C ASP A 317 22.24 -24.22 4.28
N LEU A 318 21.56 -23.77 3.22
CA LEU A 318 20.89 -24.67 2.29
C LEU A 318 21.90 -25.53 1.53
N HIS A 319 23.02 -24.94 1.11
CA HIS A 319 24.10 -25.69 0.47
C HIS A 319 24.65 -26.77 1.41
N GLN A 320 24.97 -26.39 2.66
CA GLN A 320 25.50 -27.31 3.66
C GLN A 320 24.53 -28.46 3.92
N LYS A 321 23.23 -28.17 4.14
CA LYS A 321 22.20 -29.20 4.38
C LYS A 321 22.05 -30.17 3.21
N LEU A 322 22.11 -29.68 1.97
CA LEU A 322 22.02 -30.54 0.78
C LEU A 322 23.25 -31.46 0.69
N THR A 323 24.46 -30.91 0.85
CA THR A 323 25.70 -31.65 0.80
C THR A 323 25.79 -32.70 1.91
N ASP A 324 25.49 -32.33 3.16
CA ASP A 324 25.49 -33.24 4.31
C ASP A 324 24.50 -34.39 4.12
N ARG A 325 23.32 -34.09 3.58
CA ARG A 325 22.30 -35.12 3.36
C ARG A 325 22.73 -36.09 2.27
N ILE A 326 23.31 -35.60 1.18
CA ILE A 326 23.84 -36.46 0.11
C ILE A 326 24.96 -37.35 0.64
N GLN A 327 25.91 -36.79 1.41
CA GLN A 327 27.01 -37.54 2.00
C GLN A 327 26.51 -38.61 2.99
N SER A 328 25.52 -38.29 3.83
CA SER A 328 24.92 -39.24 4.76
C SER A 328 24.23 -40.42 4.04
N ILE A 329 23.56 -40.16 2.91
CA ILE A 329 22.96 -41.22 2.08
C ILE A 329 24.03 -42.11 1.44
N GLN A 330 25.14 -41.50 0.97
CA GLN A 330 26.26 -42.22 0.37
C GLN A 330 26.99 -43.11 1.37
N GLN A 331 27.33 -42.61 2.56
CA GLN A 331 28.01 -43.39 3.62
C GLN A 331 27.21 -44.64 4.01
N ARG A 332 25.88 -44.51 4.16
CA ARG A 332 25.00 -45.67 4.44
C ARG A 332 24.86 -46.65 3.26
N ALA A 333 25.21 -46.25 2.04
CA ALA A 333 25.24 -47.17 0.91
C ALA A 333 26.50 -48.06 0.94
N ASP A 334 27.59 -47.53 1.52
CA ASP A 334 28.87 -48.23 1.65
C ASP A 334 28.89 -49.16 2.89
N GLU A 335 28.17 -48.80 3.96
CA GLU A 335 27.93 -49.62 5.16
C GLU A 335 26.91 -50.74 4.87
N ARG A 336 27.31 -51.75 4.09
CA ARG A 336 26.58 -53.03 4.01
C ARG A 336 26.81 -53.79 5.33
N ASP A 337 25.74 -54.29 5.98
CA ASP A 337 25.75 -55.20 7.14
C ASP A 337 25.75 -54.63 8.57
N VAL A 338 24.88 -53.67 8.90
CA VAL A 338 24.34 -53.63 10.26
C VAL A 338 22.82 -53.52 10.20
N GLU A 339 22.14 -54.58 10.65
CA GLU A 339 20.72 -54.57 11.00
C GLU A 339 20.49 -53.46 12.04
N SER A 340 20.15 -52.27 11.57
CA SER A 340 19.53 -51.23 12.38
C SER A 340 18.23 -50.85 11.70
N GLU A 341 17.20 -51.63 12.01
CA GLU A 341 15.79 -51.48 11.61
C GLU A 341 15.11 -50.18 12.14
N SER A 342 15.85 -49.14 12.52
CA SER A 342 15.23 -48.02 13.26
C SER A 342 15.35 -46.62 12.68
N ASP A 343 16.01 -46.36 11.54
CA ASP A 343 16.04 -45.01 10.97
C ASP A 343 15.85 -45.02 9.45
N SER A 344 14.58 -45.01 9.04
CA SER A 344 14.16 -44.77 7.65
C SER A 344 14.93 -43.58 7.06
N ILE A 345 15.65 -43.80 5.95
CA ILE A 345 16.46 -42.76 5.30
C ILE A 345 15.56 -41.63 4.77
N THR A 346 14.27 -41.90 4.65
CA THR A 346 13.25 -40.93 4.31
C THR A 346 12.06 -41.11 5.24
N THR A 347 11.59 -40.05 5.90
CA THR A 347 10.26 -40.05 6.54
C THR A 347 9.11 -40.10 5.52
N VAL A 348 9.44 -40.09 4.22
CA VAL A 348 8.51 -40.08 3.10
C VAL A 348 8.09 -41.51 2.74
N SER A 349 6.79 -41.81 2.85
CA SER A 349 6.21 -43.05 2.35
C SER A 349 6.16 -43.00 0.81
N LEU A 350 7.10 -43.69 0.17
CA LEU A 350 7.14 -43.87 -1.29
C LEU A 350 6.47 -45.20 -1.73
N GLY A 351 5.52 -45.70 -0.94
CA GLY A 351 4.86 -46.99 -1.17
C GLY A 351 5.81 -48.20 -1.06
N ASP A 352 5.48 -49.28 -1.76
CA ASP A 352 6.17 -50.58 -1.76
C ASP A 352 7.51 -50.57 -2.54
N CYS A 353 8.25 -49.46 -2.51
CA CYS A 353 9.60 -49.41 -3.03
C CYS A 353 10.61 -49.94 -2.00
N GLU A 354 11.57 -50.74 -2.47
CA GLU A 354 12.73 -51.15 -1.67
C GLU A 354 13.52 -49.92 -1.20
N GLU A 355 14.09 -49.99 0.01
CA GLU A 355 14.84 -48.89 0.61
C GLU A 355 16.10 -48.52 -0.20
N SER A 356 16.65 -49.47 -0.96
CA SER A 356 17.72 -49.25 -1.95
C SER A 356 17.29 -48.30 -3.07
N VAL A 357 16.09 -48.50 -3.63
CA VAL A 357 15.52 -47.69 -4.71
C VAL A 357 15.10 -46.33 -4.19
N LYS A 358 14.49 -46.26 -3.00
CA LYS A 358 14.13 -45.00 -2.33
C LYS A 358 15.36 -44.12 -2.10
N ARG A 359 16.46 -44.71 -1.61
CA ARG A 359 17.76 -44.03 -1.45
C ARG A 359 18.26 -43.42 -2.76
N LEU A 360 18.35 -44.22 -3.82
CA LEU A 360 18.85 -43.76 -5.13
C LEU A 360 17.99 -42.62 -5.69
N LEU A 361 16.67 -42.73 -5.58
CA LEU A 361 15.75 -41.69 -6.05
C LEU A 361 15.94 -40.38 -5.28
N VAL A 362 15.96 -40.44 -3.94
CA VAL A 362 16.14 -39.25 -3.11
C VAL A 362 17.53 -38.64 -3.31
N GLN A 363 18.56 -39.45 -3.43
CA GLN A 363 19.92 -38.98 -3.75
C GLN A 363 19.93 -38.22 -5.08
N HIS A 364 19.31 -38.76 -6.13
CA HIS A 364 19.25 -38.11 -7.44
C HIS A 364 18.51 -36.76 -7.37
N ILE A 365 17.36 -36.71 -6.68
CA ILE A 365 16.60 -35.48 -6.47
C ILE A 365 17.43 -34.43 -5.72
N LEU A 366 18.09 -34.84 -4.63
CA LEU A 366 18.94 -33.93 -3.85
C LEU A 366 20.13 -33.40 -4.67
N GLN A 367 20.73 -34.24 -5.53
CA GLN A 367 21.80 -33.83 -6.44
C GLN A 367 21.32 -32.83 -7.50
N ASP A 368 20.11 -33.02 -8.04
CA ASP A 368 19.48 -32.06 -8.96
C ASP A 368 19.21 -30.73 -8.25
N HIS A 369 18.65 -30.76 -7.04
CA HIS A 369 18.45 -29.56 -6.23
C HIS A 369 19.77 -28.85 -5.88
N LEU A 370 20.81 -29.60 -5.52
CA LEU A 370 22.14 -29.03 -5.25
C LEU A 370 22.71 -28.38 -6.51
N SER A 371 22.54 -28.99 -7.69
CA SER A 371 23.02 -28.42 -8.95
C SER A 371 22.30 -27.12 -9.29
N LYS A 372 20.97 -27.07 -9.12
CA LYS A 372 20.17 -25.85 -9.29
C LYS A 372 20.58 -24.76 -8.29
N HIS A 373 20.83 -25.14 -7.04
CA HIS A 373 21.27 -24.22 -5.99
C HIS A 373 22.68 -23.66 -6.27
N LYS A 374 23.62 -24.49 -6.75
CA LYS A 374 24.95 -24.04 -7.19
C LYS A 374 24.85 -23.01 -8.33
N ASN A 375 23.98 -23.25 -9.32
CA ASN A 375 23.74 -22.27 -10.38
C ASN A 375 23.18 -20.95 -9.82
N LEU A 376 22.21 -21.02 -8.91
CA LEU A 376 21.66 -19.84 -8.23
C LEU A 376 22.74 -19.05 -7.48
N ILE A 377 23.64 -19.73 -6.76
CA ILE A 377 24.76 -19.11 -6.04
C ILE A 377 25.66 -18.34 -7.02
N LEU A 378 26.00 -18.95 -8.16
CA LEU A 378 26.82 -18.32 -9.18
C LEU A 378 26.10 -17.14 -9.85
N ASP A 379 24.80 -17.25 -10.11
CA ASP A 379 23.98 -16.15 -10.66
C ASP A 379 23.93 -14.96 -9.70
N TRP A 380 23.89 -15.21 -8.39
CA TRP A 380 23.91 -14.17 -7.36
C TRP A 380 25.28 -13.58 -7.08
N ALA A 381 26.38 -14.28 -7.41
CA ALA A 381 27.72 -14.00 -6.90
C ALA A 381 28.17 -12.54 -7.09
N LEU A 382 28.06 -12.02 -8.32
CA LEU A 382 28.46 -10.65 -8.64
C LEU A 382 27.55 -9.63 -7.95
N ASP A 383 26.24 -9.82 -8.05
CA ASP A 383 25.26 -8.89 -7.49
C ASP A 383 25.40 -8.76 -5.97
N VAL A 384 25.60 -9.89 -5.29
CA VAL A 384 25.78 -9.94 -3.83
C VAL A 384 27.11 -9.32 -3.41
N ALA A 385 28.20 -9.55 -4.15
CA ALA A 385 29.49 -8.94 -3.85
C ALA A 385 29.46 -7.42 -3.97
N GLU A 386 28.90 -6.89 -5.07
CA GLU A 386 28.73 -5.44 -5.25
C GLU A 386 27.86 -4.82 -4.13
N LEU A 387 26.73 -5.45 -3.81
CA LEU A 387 25.86 -4.99 -2.72
C LEU A 387 26.54 -5.04 -1.36
N TRP A 388 27.35 -6.07 -1.11
CA TRP A 388 28.09 -6.20 0.12
C TRP A 388 29.11 -5.07 0.28
N ASP A 389 29.84 -4.73 -0.78
CA ASP A 389 30.78 -3.60 -0.80
C ASP A 389 30.06 -2.26 -0.54
N GLU A 390 28.92 -2.03 -1.21
CA GLU A 390 28.10 -0.84 -1.01
C GLU A 390 27.61 -0.69 0.44
N LEU A 391 27.21 -1.79 1.08
CA LEU A 391 26.54 -1.79 2.38
C LEU A 391 27.47 -1.93 3.59
N HIS A 392 28.55 -2.71 3.46
CA HIS A 392 29.44 -3.11 4.55
C HIS A 392 30.88 -2.60 4.42
N LYS A 393 31.20 -1.84 3.35
CA LYS A 393 32.54 -1.28 3.11
C LYS A 393 33.64 -2.35 2.95
N GLY A 394 33.29 -3.50 2.39
CA GLY A 394 34.23 -4.47 1.84
C GLY A 394 34.88 -5.46 2.80
N ASP A 395 34.36 -5.65 4.02
CA ASP A 395 34.82 -6.73 4.88
C ASP A 395 34.19 -8.07 4.45
N HIS A 396 34.90 -8.87 3.65
CA HIS A 396 34.41 -10.12 3.05
C HIS A 396 34.45 -11.32 4.03
N THR A 397 34.07 -11.11 5.28
CA THR A 397 34.16 -12.13 6.35
C THR A 397 33.04 -13.16 6.37
N HIS A 398 31.99 -12.98 5.57
CA HIS A 398 30.86 -13.91 5.54
C HIS A 398 31.24 -15.21 4.78
N ALA A 399 30.87 -16.38 5.33
CA ALA A 399 31.10 -17.71 4.74
C ALA A 399 30.51 -17.93 3.32
N TRP A 400 29.76 -16.94 2.82
CA TRP A 400 29.23 -16.93 1.46
C TRP A 400 30.35 -16.81 0.43
N PHE A 401 31.37 -16.00 0.72
CA PHE A 401 32.46 -15.76 -0.24
C PHE A 401 33.30 -17.03 -0.45
N ASP A 402 33.62 -17.75 0.63
CA ASP A 402 34.27 -19.07 0.56
C ASP A 402 33.41 -20.09 -0.21
N LEU A 403 32.08 -20.04 0.00
CA LEU A 403 31.15 -20.93 -0.71
C LEU A 403 31.12 -20.62 -2.22
N VAL A 404 31.08 -19.35 -2.61
CA VAL A 404 31.09 -18.95 -4.03
C VAL A 404 32.39 -19.40 -4.70
N GLU A 405 33.53 -19.26 -4.04
CA GLU A 405 34.83 -19.71 -4.55
C GLU A 405 34.85 -21.23 -4.74
N SER A 406 34.44 -22.00 -3.72
CA SER A 406 34.40 -23.47 -3.82
C SER A 406 33.44 -23.98 -4.90
N VAL A 407 32.25 -23.39 -5.03
CA VAL A 407 31.29 -23.75 -6.09
C VAL A 407 31.82 -23.37 -7.48
N GLY A 408 32.52 -22.24 -7.59
CA GLY A 408 33.17 -21.82 -8.83
C GLY A 408 34.27 -22.77 -9.29
N ASP A 409 35.11 -23.24 -8.36
CA ASP A 409 36.18 -24.19 -8.67
C ASP A 409 35.67 -25.59 -9.00
N ASP A 410 34.61 -26.06 -8.32
CA ASP A 410 33.88 -27.27 -8.69
C ASP A 410 33.38 -27.21 -10.15
N ALA A 411 32.78 -26.07 -10.53
CA ALA A 411 32.24 -25.87 -11.86
C ALA A 411 33.33 -25.87 -12.94
N ARG A 412 34.48 -25.23 -12.66
CA ARG A 412 35.66 -25.22 -13.55
C ARG A 412 36.26 -26.61 -13.71
N THR A 413 36.41 -27.34 -12.60
CA THR A 413 36.96 -28.71 -12.60
C THR A 413 36.07 -29.62 -13.43
N THR A 414 34.76 -29.59 -13.19
CA THR A 414 33.78 -30.41 -13.93
C THR A 414 33.81 -30.14 -15.43
N ARG A 415 34.00 -28.88 -15.84
CA ARG A 415 34.15 -28.49 -17.25
C ARG A 415 35.42 -29.05 -17.88
N ASN A 416 36.55 -28.93 -17.18
CA ASN A 416 37.85 -29.44 -17.65
C ASN A 416 37.85 -30.98 -17.81
N THR A 417 37.25 -31.71 -16.87
CA THR A 417 37.16 -33.19 -16.97
C THR A 417 36.34 -33.63 -18.18
N ARG A 418 35.27 -32.89 -18.50
CA ARG A 418 34.39 -33.18 -19.65
C ARG A 418 35.05 -32.89 -21.00
N GLU A 419 35.95 -31.90 -21.05
CA GLU A 419 36.78 -31.60 -22.24
C GLU A 419 37.89 -32.64 -22.43
N VAL A 420 38.48 -33.17 -21.35
CA VAL A 420 39.52 -34.22 -21.42
C VAL A 420 38.92 -35.58 -21.85
N ASP A 421 37.74 -35.95 -21.34
CA ASP A 421 37.05 -37.21 -21.70
C ASP A 421 36.56 -37.21 -23.16
N SER A 422 36.46 -36.04 -23.80
CA SER A 422 36.15 -35.90 -25.23
C SER A 422 37.32 -36.28 -26.16
N THR A 423 38.52 -36.56 -25.62
CA THR A 423 39.72 -36.95 -26.40
C THR A 423 40.09 -38.44 -26.29
N ALA A 424 39.37 -39.24 -25.51
CA ALA A 424 39.59 -40.68 -25.37
C ALA A 424 38.50 -41.50 -26.07
N ALA A 425 38.87 -42.05 -27.24
CA ALA A 425 38.25 -43.15 -28.00
C ALA A 425 36.79 -43.52 -27.69
N ALA A 426 35.87 -43.08 -28.57
CA ALA A 426 34.51 -43.56 -28.65
C ALA A 426 34.43 -45.05 -29.10
N PRO A 427 33.61 -45.89 -28.43
CA PRO A 427 33.03 -47.07 -29.05
C PRO A 427 31.63 -46.75 -29.60
N ASN A 428 31.41 -47.14 -30.85
CA ASN A 428 30.14 -47.06 -31.57
C ASN A 428 28.94 -47.53 -30.74
N ARG A 429 27.88 -46.70 -30.68
CA ARG A 429 26.52 -47.17 -30.43
C ARG A 429 25.56 -46.52 -31.44
N VAL A 430 24.85 -47.40 -32.14
CA VAL A 430 23.87 -47.10 -33.20
C VAL A 430 22.58 -46.57 -32.61
N GLY A 431 22.06 -45.49 -33.21
CA GLY A 431 20.63 -45.21 -33.42
C GLY A 431 19.84 -44.64 -32.24
N ASN A 432 19.50 -43.35 -32.29
CA ASN A 432 18.20 -42.91 -32.81
C ASN A 432 18.20 -41.36 -32.86
N GLU A 433 18.03 -40.81 -34.06
CA GLU A 433 17.90 -39.37 -34.28
C GLU A 433 16.54 -38.90 -33.74
N GLY A 434 16.58 -38.02 -32.75
CA GLY A 434 15.41 -37.31 -32.25
C GLY A 434 15.80 -35.85 -31.99
N ASN A 435 15.45 -34.98 -32.93
CA ASN A 435 15.61 -33.54 -32.85
C ASN A 435 15.09 -32.98 -31.53
N ASN A 436 15.99 -32.51 -30.65
CA ASN A 436 15.65 -31.53 -29.62
C ASN A 436 15.82 -30.14 -30.23
N GLN A 437 14.84 -29.79 -31.08
CA GLN A 437 14.60 -28.42 -31.45
C GLN A 437 13.88 -27.76 -30.27
N ALA A 438 14.43 -26.66 -29.79
CA ALA A 438 13.81 -25.80 -28.80
C ALA A 438 12.39 -25.44 -29.27
N ASN A 439 11.37 -25.98 -28.60
CA ASN A 439 10.01 -25.48 -28.70
C ASN A 439 9.86 -24.32 -27.69
N ASP A 440 10.41 -23.17 -28.08
CA ASP A 440 9.87 -21.87 -27.70
C ASP A 440 8.60 -21.64 -28.53
N ASP A 441 7.50 -22.27 -28.13
CA ASP A 441 6.14 -21.80 -28.43
C ASP A 441 5.15 -22.74 -27.75
N TYR A 442 4.59 -22.31 -26.63
CA TYR A 442 3.28 -22.78 -26.19
C TYR A 442 2.37 -21.58 -25.98
N PRO A 443 1.12 -21.67 -26.46
CA PRO A 443 0.32 -20.52 -26.82
C PRO A 443 -0.11 -19.76 -25.58
N ASP A 444 -0.02 -18.44 -25.70
CA ASP A 444 -0.81 -17.48 -24.95
C ASP A 444 -2.28 -17.94 -24.97
N ASP A 445 -2.80 -18.35 -23.82
CA ASP A 445 -4.20 -18.76 -23.60
C ASP A 445 -5.16 -17.55 -23.67
N ASN A 446 -4.90 -16.62 -24.60
CA ASN A 446 -5.81 -15.59 -25.08
C ASN A 446 -6.61 -16.10 -26.30
N ALA A 447 -7.15 -17.32 -26.18
CA ALA A 447 -8.21 -17.77 -27.09
C ALA A 447 -9.50 -17.03 -26.74
N ALA A 448 -9.63 -15.87 -27.37
CA ALA A 448 -10.85 -15.10 -27.53
C ALA A 448 -12.01 -15.99 -27.96
N ASP A 449 -13.13 -15.86 -27.26
CA ASP A 449 -14.46 -16.10 -27.84
C ASP A 449 -15.49 -15.33 -26.99
N GLY A 450 -16.01 -14.23 -27.55
CA GLY A 450 -17.18 -13.52 -27.01
C GLY A 450 -17.05 -12.00 -27.03
N ALA A 451 -17.24 -11.41 -28.21
CA ALA A 451 -17.42 -9.98 -28.50
C ALA A 451 -17.79 -9.07 -27.30
N GLY A 452 -16.79 -8.34 -26.81
CA GLY A 452 -16.91 -7.10 -26.07
C GLY A 452 -15.57 -6.39 -26.20
N GLU A 453 -15.56 -5.14 -26.65
CA GLU A 453 -14.35 -4.32 -26.78
C GLU A 453 -13.64 -4.25 -25.42
N GLU A 454 -12.49 -4.90 -25.27
CA GLU A 454 -11.75 -4.87 -24.00
C GLU A 454 -11.30 -3.45 -23.73
N VAL A 455 -11.71 -2.89 -22.59
CA VAL A 455 -11.39 -1.50 -22.25
C VAL A 455 -10.06 -1.49 -21.51
N ASP A 456 -9.09 -0.77 -22.07
CA ASP A 456 -7.82 -0.54 -21.41
C ASP A 456 -8.04 0.29 -20.13
N ALA A 457 -7.57 -0.24 -19.01
CA ALA A 457 -7.66 0.42 -17.72
C ALA A 457 -6.90 1.76 -17.72
N ALA A 458 -5.82 1.88 -18.50
CA ALA A 458 -5.07 3.13 -18.63
C ALA A 458 -5.87 4.21 -19.39
N GLN A 459 -6.62 3.83 -20.44
CA GLN A 459 -7.49 4.76 -21.18
C GLN A 459 -8.66 5.25 -20.31
N LEU A 460 -9.26 4.39 -19.50
CA LEU A 460 -10.31 4.83 -18.55
C LEU A 460 -9.76 5.76 -17.47
N MET A 461 -8.54 5.54 -17.00
CA MET A 461 -7.90 6.43 -16.03
C MET A 461 -7.64 7.81 -16.63
N ASP A 462 -7.24 7.88 -17.90
CA ASP A 462 -7.04 9.13 -18.63
C ASP A 462 -8.38 9.86 -18.88
N MET A 463 -9.45 9.12 -19.21
CA MET A 463 -10.81 9.69 -19.32
C MET A 463 -11.39 10.22 -18.01
N LEU A 464 -10.85 9.80 -16.85
CA LEU A 464 -11.26 10.28 -15.54
C LEU A 464 -10.51 11.56 -15.12
N THR A 465 -9.62 12.11 -15.96
CA THR A 465 -9.10 13.48 -15.75
C THR A 465 -10.18 14.47 -16.17
N PHE A 466 -10.97 14.93 -15.21
CA PHE A 466 -12.13 15.79 -15.45
C PHE A 466 -11.72 17.17 -16.02
N ASP A 467 -12.20 17.52 -17.22
CA ASP A 467 -12.12 18.86 -17.80
C ASP A 467 -13.08 19.84 -17.09
N ASP A 468 -12.78 21.14 -17.21
CA ASP A 468 -13.45 22.24 -16.49
C ASP A 468 -14.83 22.56 -17.09
N ASP A 469 -15.85 21.78 -16.73
CA ASP A 469 -17.23 22.24 -16.89
C ASP A 469 -17.70 22.91 -15.60
N GLU A 470 -17.93 24.23 -15.71
CA GLU A 470 -18.62 25.07 -14.74
C GLU A 470 -19.98 24.41 -14.37
N PRO A 471 -20.42 24.45 -13.10
CA PRO A 471 -21.70 23.83 -12.74
C PRO A 471 -22.86 24.53 -13.48
N ASP A 472 -23.51 23.80 -14.39
CA ASP A 472 -24.79 24.19 -14.97
C ASP A 472 -25.87 24.12 -13.87
N TYR A 473 -26.29 25.28 -13.39
CA TYR A 473 -27.44 25.45 -12.51
C TYR A 473 -28.75 25.50 -13.29
N THR A 474 -28.93 24.70 -14.34
CA THR A 474 -30.22 24.54 -15.00
C THR A 474 -30.40 23.10 -15.49
N ASN A 475 -31.13 22.29 -14.69
CA ASN A 475 -32.07 21.24 -15.11
C ASN A 475 -32.25 20.21 -13.99
N ASN A 476 -33.17 20.53 -13.07
CA ASN A 476 -33.96 19.51 -12.38
C ASN A 476 -35.20 19.29 -13.24
N ASP A 477 -35.08 18.43 -14.24
CA ASP A 477 -36.21 17.76 -14.88
C ASP A 477 -35.67 16.48 -15.51
N ASP A 478 -36.07 15.35 -14.91
CA ASP A 478 -36.24 14.01 -15.49
C ASP A 478 -35.87 12.90 -14.49
N ALA A 479 -36.88 12.44 -13.75
CA ALA A 479 -37.33 11.04 -13.78
C ALA A 479 -38.38 10.82 -12.67
N ILE A 480 -39.64 10.97 -13.07
CA ILE A 480 -40.75 10.21 -12.48
C ILE A 480 -40.65 8.80 -13.06
N GLU A 481 -40.26 7.84 -12.23
CA GLU A 481 -40.92 6.51 -12.10
C GLU A 481 -40.44 5.78 -10.83
#